data_AF-A0A1F5END1-F1
#
_entry.id   AF-A0A1F5END1-F1
#
_cell.length_a   1.000
_cell.length_b   1.000
_cell.length_c   1.000
_cell.angle_alpha   90.00
_cell.angle_beta   90.00
_cell.angle_gamma   90.00
#
_symmetry.space_group_name_H-M   'P 1'
#
loop_
_entity.id
_entity.type
_entity.pdbx_description
1 polymer ?
#
loop_
_entity_poly.entity_id
_entity_poly.type
_entity_poly.pdbx_seq_one_letter_code
_entity_poly.pdbx_strand_id
1 'polypeptide(L)'
;MKTLTKKIISYTVLSLIIQISFSFVAVKVYAYHSDVESSKINFSVASLDFVLIGNGFENSNMLSSASTSIEIKNEGSLDFKYKIFPEFGDRNRLCGDLILTANLNGIQVYNGYVNNFSYATTSLGVWQFQLEARENSYGYCDFNFVYQGWQEDFPEYGVGGFSDEEDVSNTVFIDELTPEPVPESCIKINEVYYYPGIREGANGFENNPNDEWIELYNVCDHEVNIKKWYLNNEDNSELINQNYIIESHQFVVIASNASTWAYWPDIPDNAFKIALGGTKMFGDGLDDSGDVLMLYDDENNLIDSVSWGDNTTAFSPSVPVVSLGHSISRKEKGVDTNTADDWMDTYDGSTPVGPNPGTNPHNVVIENIQFVVNNLEEEDVSEENKKDVFVEEPIVVEVEPEPEPELESKQKEINEEEITDTDPVLLLGDDVVLIKQEDIIPVNSEDEEDLNNNEE
;
A
#
# COMPACT_ATOMS: atom_id res chain seq x y z
N MET A 1 52.43 -74.33 37.85
CA MET A 1 52.04 -72.98 38.31
C MET A 1 51.70 -71.96 37.20
N LYS A 2 52.17 -72.07 35.94
CA LYS A 2 51.85 -71.10 34.86
C LYS A 2 50.50 -71.29 34.12
N THR A 3 49.82 -72.42 34.30
CA THR A 3 48.56 -72.76 33.62
C THR A 3 47.29 -72.43 34.41
N LEU A 4 47.39 -72.29 35.73
CA LEU A 4 46.25 -72.01 36.60
C LEU A 4 45.87 -70.52 36.58
N THR A 5 46.87 -69.63 36.54
CA THR A 5 46.70 -68.17 36.51
C THR A 5 46.04 -67.64 35.23
N LYS A 6 46.29 -68.26 34.06
CA LYS A 6 45.62 -67.86 32.80
C LYS A 6 44.11 -68.12 32.80
N LYS A 7 43.64 -69.20 33.45
CA LYS A 7 42.19 -69.48 33.52
C LYS A 7 41.46 -68.49 34.44
N ILE A 8 42.04 -68.15 35.59
CA ILE A 8 41.40 -67.24 36.56
C ILE A 8 41.22 -65.84 35.95
N ILE A 9 42.25 -65.31 35.27
CA ILE A 9 42.17 -64.00 34.58
C ILE A 9 41.12 -64.01 33.46
N SER A 10 40.96 -65.13 32.75
CA SER A 10 39.94 -65.26 31.68
C SER A 10 38.51 -65.20 32.22
N TYR A 11 38.24 -65.76 33.40
CA TYR A 11 36.90 -65.73 34.01
C TYR A 11 36.58 -64.38 34.66
N THR A 12 37.55 -63.70 35.27
CA THR A 12 37.31 -62.37 35.85
C THR A 12 37.08 -61.30 34.78
N VAL A 13 37.81 -61.34 33.66
CA VAL A 13 37.58 -60.41 32.53
C VAL A 13 36.22 -60.68 31.87
N LEU A 14 35.84 -61.96 31.68
CA LEU A 14 34.53 -62.29 31.10
C LEU A 14 33.36 -61.88 32.01
N SER A 15 33.50 -62.05 33.34
CA SER A 15 32.50 -61.59 34.31
C SER A 15 32.36 -60.06 34.34
N LEU A 16 33.45 -59.32 34.14
CA LEU A 16 33.42 -57.86 34.13
C LEU A 16 32.76 -57.33 32.84
N ILE A 17 33.02 -57.95 31.70
CA ILE A 17 32.36 -57.61 30.42
C ILE A 17 30.85 -57.85 30.51
N ILE A 18 30.41 -58.99 31.06
CA ILE A 18 28.97 -59.29 31.23
C ILE A 18 28.28 -58.29 32.17
N GLN A 19 28.94 -57.82 33.24
CA GLN A 19 28.39 -56.81 34.12
C GLN A 19 28.31 -55.42 33.46
N ILE A 20 29.30 -55.03 32.65
CA ILE A 20 29.29 -53.75 31.93
C ILE A 20 28.24 -53.74 30.80
N SER A 21 27.94 -54.91 30.20
CA SER A 21 26.86 -55.04 29.20
C SER A 21 25.44 -54.87 29.74
N PHE A 22 25.22 -54.89 31.06
CA PHE A 22 23.89 -54.81 31.67
C PHE A 22 23.48 -53.42 32.17
N SER A 23 24.37 -52.42 32.12
CA SER A 23 24.09 -51.06 32.63
C SER A 23 23.70 -50.03 31.57
N PHE A 24 23.64 -50.40 30.28
CA PHE A 24 23.32 -49.49 29.17
C PHE A 24 22.36 -50.12 28.14
N VAL A 25 21.20 -50.59 28.60
CA VAL A 25 20.05 -50.90 27.73
C VAL A 25 18.78 -50.36 28.37
N ALA A 26 18.61 -49.03 28.36
CA ALA A 26 17.32 -48.38 28.64
C ALA A 26 16.42 -48.45 27.39
N VAL A 27 16.13 -49.66 26.91
CA VAL A 27 15.10 -49.87 25.90
C VAL A 27 13.76 -49.88 26.62
N LYS A 28 12.92 -48.88 26.35
CA LYS A 28 11.49 -48.93 26.69
C LYS A 28 10.90 -50.17 26.02
N VAL A 29 10.52 -51.16 26.82
CA VAL A 29 9.73 -52.29 26.33
C VAL A 29 8.30 -51.79 26.15
N TYR A 30 7.92 -51.48 24.92
CA TYR A 30 6.51 -51.37 24.55
C TYR A 30 5.90 -52.76 24.61
N ALA A 31 5.17 -53.04 25.68
CA ALA A 31 4.40 -54.27 25.84
C ALA A 31 3.11 -54.19 25.00
N TYR A 32 3.23 -54.40 23.69
CA TYR A 32 2.07 -54.75 22.87
C TYR A 32 1.61 -56.16 23.24
N HIS A 33 0.70 -56.24 24.22
CA HIS A 33 -0.06 -57.45 24.48
C HIS A 33 -1.00 -57.71 23.30
N SER A 34 -0.66 -58.73 22.50
CA SER A 34 -1.49 -59.26 21.42
C SER A 34 -1.67 -60.77 21.61
N ASP A 35 -2.27 -61.13 22.74
CA ASP A 35 -2.84 -62.44 23.01
C ASP A 35 -4.37 -62.37 22.94
N VAL A 36 -4.95 -63.00 21.92
CA VAL A 36 -6.41 -63.16 21.79
C VAL A 36 -6.86 -64.34 22.66
N GLU A 37 -6.95 -64.12 23.96
CA GLU A 37 -7.52 -65.07 24.91
C GLU A 37 -9.06 -65.01 24.88
N SER A 38 -9.67 -65.83 24.01
CA SER A 38 -11.14 -65.91 23.88
C SER A 38 -11.79 -66.69 25.04
N SER A 39 -11.78 -66.09 26.23
CA SER A 39 -12.51 -66.56 27.39
C SER A 39 -14.00 -66.17 27.31
N LYS A 40 -14.92 -67.14 27.43
CA LYS A 40 -16.38 -66.88 27.54
C LYS A 40 -16.76 -66.43 28.95
N ILE A 41 -16.18 -65.32 29.40
CA ILE A 41 -16.53 -64.61 30.62
C ILE A 41 -16.74 -63.16 30.22
N ASN A 42 -17.82 -62.53 30.68
CA ASN A 42 -18.07 -61.11 30.47
C ASN A 42 -17.05 -60.27 31.26
N PHE A 43 -15.83 -60.16 30.74
CA PHE A 43 -14.95 -59.06 31.09
C PHE A 43 -15.45 -57.83 30.34
N SER A 44 -16.20 -56.98 31.04
CA SER A 44 -16.19 -55.54 30.75
C SER A 44 -14.77 -55.07 31.06
N VAL A 45 -13.88 -55.16 30.06
CA VAL A 45 -12.53 -54.59 30.17
C VAL A 45 -12.72 -53.09 30.25
N ALA A 46 -12.21 -52.48 31.32
CA ALA A 46 -12.33 -51.05 31.50
C ALA A 46 -11.46 -50.32 30.48
N SER A 47 -12.10 -49.59 29.57
CA SER A 47 -11.46 -48.67 28.62
C SER A 47 -11.70 -47.21 28.99
N LEU A 48 -10.71 -46.38 28.69
CA LEU A 48 -10.85 -44.93 28.51
C LEU A 48 -10.71 -44.71 27.00
N ASP A 49 -11.74 -44.12 26.40
CA ASP A 49 -11.94 -43.97 24.96
C ASP A 49 -12.96 -42.82 24.79
N PHE A 50 -12.62 -41.76 24.07
CA PHE A 50 -13.52 -40.64 23.86
C PHE A 50 -13.43 -40.10 22.44
N VAL A 51 -14.55 -39.56 21.95
CA VAL A 51 -14.63 -39.01 20.59
C VAL A 51 -14.99 -37.53 20.62
N LEU A 52 -14.47 -36.81 19.63
CA LEU A 52 -14.82 -35.42 19.36
C LEU A 52 -15.86 -35.37 18.23
N ILE A 53 -16.95 -34.64 18.46
CA ILE A 53 -18.08 -34.53 17.53
C ILE A 53 -18.29 -33.06 17.18
N GLY A 54 -18.09 -32.74 15.91
CA GLY A 54 -18.07 -31.38 15.39
C GLY A 54 -16.85 -31.18 14.50
N ASN A 55 -16.79 -30.03 13.85
CA ASN A 55 -15.68 -29.68 12.96
C ASN A 55 -14.93 -28.48 13.56
N GLY A 56 -13.65 -28.34 13.25
CA GLY A 56 -12.87 -27.17 13.63
C GLY A 56 -13.25 -25.92 12.81
N PHE A 57 -12.37 -24.93 12.81
CA PHE A 57 -12.45 -23.84 11.84
C PHE A 57 -11.99 -24.35 10.46
N GLU A 58 -12.91 -24.61 9.53
CA GLU A 58 -12.58 -25.12 8.19
C GLU A 58 -12.36 -23.97 7.20
N ASN A 59 -11.10 -23.56 6.99
CA ASN A 59 -10.72 -22.47 6.08
C ASN A 59 -11.60 -21.22 6.24
N SER A 60 -11.79 -20.78 7.49
CA SER A 60 -12.66 -19.64 7.80
C SER A 60 -11.93 -18.32 7.58
N ASN A 61 -12.47 -17.47 6.69
CA ASN A 61 -12.02 -16.09 6.55
C ASN A 61 -12.55 -15.26 7.73
N MET A 62 -11.65 -14.57 8.43
CA MET A 62 -11.85 -13.98 9.75
C MET A 62 -11.94 -12.44 9.72
N LEU A 63 -12.66 -11.86 8.76
CA LEU A 63 -12.82 -10.39 8.62
C LEU A 63 -13.35 -9.66 9.88
N SER A 64 -13.90 -10.37 10.87
CA SER A 64 -14.20 -9.81 12.20
C SER A 64 -14.10 -10.87 13.31
N SER A 65 -14.76 -12.02 13.12
CA SER A 65 -14.66 -13.16 14.03
C SER A 65 -15.02 -14.47 13.32
N ALA A 66 -14.65 -15.59 13.93
CA ALA A 66 -15.14 -16.92 13.54
C ALA A 66 -15.53 -17.69 14.81
N SER A 67 -16.49 -18.61 14.69
CA SER A 67 -16.90 -19.48 15.80
C SER A 67 -17.11 -20.92 15.35
N THR A 68 -16.78 -21.87 16.22
CA THR A 68 -17.11 -23.30 16.05
C THR A 68 -17.49 -23.97 17.37
N SER A 69 -17.99 -25.20 17.32
CA SER A 69 -18.36 -26.00 18.49
C SER A 69 -17.96 -27.46 18.33
N ILE A 70 -17.34 -28.02 19.38
CA ILE A 70 -16.85 -29.40 19.44
C ILE A 70 -17.41 -30.05 20.71
N GLU A 71 -18.14 -31.14 20.57
CA GLU A 71 -18.67 -31.92 21.70
C GLU A 71 -17.75 -33.10 22.01
N ILE A 72 -17.30 -33.23 23.26
CA ILE A 72 -16.55 -34.40 23.74
C ILE A 72 -17.49 -35.43 24.36
N LYS A 73 -17.43 -36.68 23.89
CA LYS A 73 -18.22 -37.81 24.43
C LYS A 73 -17.32 -38.96 24.86
N ASN A 74 -17.60 -39.52 26.03
CA ASN A 74 -17.00 -40.77 26.51
C ASN A 74 -17.68 -41.95 25.80
N GLU A 75 -16.95 -42.71 24.98
CA GLU A 75 -17.38 -43.98 24.39
C GLU A 75 -16.83 -45.18 25.19
N GLY A 76 -15.87 -44.93 26.07
CA GLY A 76 -15.33 -45.86 27.03
C GLY A 76 -16.23 -46.12 28.24
N SER A 77 -15.63 -46.75 29.25
CA SER A 77 -16.30 -47.20 30.47
C SER A 77 -15.73 -46.59 31.75
N LEU A 78 -14.66 -45.81 31.62
CA LEU A 78 -13.98 -45.11 32.70
C LEU A 78 -14.28 -43.62 32.62
N ASP A 79 -14.51 -43.00 33.78
CA ASP A 79 -14.46 -41.55 33.90
C ASP A 79 -12.99 -41.07 33.75
N PHE A 80 -12.83 -39.86 33.21
CA PHE A 80 -11.52 -39.29 32.92
C PHE A 80 -11.49 -37.78 33.12
N LYS A 81 -10.28 -37.26 33.38
CA LYS A 81 -9.97 -35.84 33.16
C LYS A 81 -9.29 -35.69 31.82
N TYR A 82 -9.46 -34.52 31.21
CA TYR A 82 -8.76 -34.17 29.99
C TYR A 82 -8.17 -32.76 30.08
N LYS A 83 -7.22 -32.50 29.18
CA LYS A 83 -6.63 -31.19 28.94
C LYS A 83 -6.76 -30.85 27.46
N ILE A 84 -7.20 -29.64 27.16
CA ILE A 84 -7.20 -29.05 25.82
C ILE A 84 -6.13 -27.96 25.71
N PHE A 85 -5.42 -27.92 24.59
CA PHE A 85 -4.47 -26.86 24.21
C PHE A 85 -4.28 -26.86 22.67
N PRO A 86 -3.82 -25.77 22.05
CA PRO A 86 -3.51 -25.74 20.63
C PRO A 86 -2.07 -26.19 20.34
N GLU A 87 -1.89 -26.89 19.22
CA GLU A 87 -0.60 -27.15 18.59
C GLU A 87 -0.57 -26.47 17.21
N PHE A 88 0.44 -25.65 16.94
CA PHE A 88 0.48 -24.77 15.76
C PHE A 88 1.25 -25.39 14.59
N GLY A 89 0.70 -25.26 13.38
CA GLY A 89 1.34 -25.66 12.13
C GLY A 89 2.32 -24.62 11.58
N ASP A 90 2.82 -24.88 10.37
CA ASP A 90 3.82 -24.04 9.69
C ASP A 90 3.26 -22.65 9.29
N ARG A 91 1.99 -22.58 8.86
CA ARG A 91 1.33 -21.32 8.50
C ARG A 91 0.75 -20.67 9.75
N ASN A 92 1.59 -19.92 10.47
CA ASN A 92 1.25 -19.40 11.80
C ASN A 92 1.31 -17.86 11.96
N ARG A 93 1.47 -17.11 10.85
CA ARG A 93 1.60 -15.63 10.85
C ARG A 93 0.51 -14.94 11.67
N LEU A 94 -0.74 -15.39 11.50
CA LEU A 94 -1.91 -14.80 12.18
C LEU A 94 -2.07 -15.30 13.64
N CYS A 95 -1.51 -16.46 14.01
CA CYS A 95 -1.81 -17.10 15.29
C CYS A 95 -1.45 -16.25 16.53
N GLY A 96 -0.35 -15.48 16.46
CA GLY A 96 0.06 -14.58 17.54
C GLY A 96 -0.92 -13.43 17.82
N ASP A 97 -1.83 -13.15 16.90
CA ASP A 97 -2.79 -12.05 16.97
C ASP A 97 -4.22 -12.50 17.31
N LEU A 98 -4.47 -13.81 17.39
CA LEU A 98 -5.80 -14.34 17.64
C LEU A 98 -6.14 -14.39 19.13
N ILE A 99 -7.24 -13.75 19.49
CA ILE A 99 -7.89 -13.81 20.80
C ILE A 99 -8.94 -14.93 20.75
N LEU A 100 -8.79 -15.92 21.61
CA LEU A 100 -9.73 -17.03 21.79
C LEU A 100 -10.61 -16.76 23.01
N THR A 101 -11.93 -16.79 22.81
CA THR A 101 -12.92 -17.02 23.87
C THR A 101 -13.38 -18.47 23.81
N ALA A 102 -13.26 -19.20 24.93
CA ALA A 102 -13.69 -20.59 25.03
C ALA A 102 -14.74 -20.76 26.13
N ASN A 103 -15.89 -21.33 25.76
CA ASN A 103 -16.99 -21.66 26.65
C ASN A 103 -17.17 -23.18 26.72
N LEU A 104 -17.31 -23.74 27.92
CA LEU A 104 -17.67 -25.14 28.14
C LEU A 104 -19.08 -25.20 28.73
N ASN A 105 -20.00 -25.88 28.04
CA ASN A 105 -21.42 -25.99 28.43
C ASN A 105 -22.07 -24.61 28.67
N GLY A 106 -21.69 -23.60 27.89
CA GLY A 106 -22.18 -22.22 28.00
C GLY A 106 -21.52 -21.36 29.08
N ILE A 107 -20.53 -21.87 29.81
CA ILE A 107 -19.75 -21.11 30.81
C ILE A 107 -18.40 -20.72 30.20
N GLN A 108 -18.08 -19.43 30.16
CA GLN A 108 -16.75 -18.96 29.73
C GLN A 108 -15.68 -19.42 30.71
N VAL A 109 -14.72 -20.19 30.20
CA VAL A 109 -13.57 -20.71 30.97
C VAL A 109 -12.24 -20.12 30.53
N TYR A 110 -12.20 -19.48 29.36
CA TYR A 110 -11.02 -18.80 28.84
C TYR A 110 -11.39 -17.57 27.99
N ASN A 111 -10.57 -16.52 28.09
CA ASN A 111 -10.51 -15.40 27.16
C ASN A 111 -9.06 -14.88 27.16
N GLY A 112 -8.39 -14.89 26.01
CA GLY A 112 -6.98 -14.48 25.86
C GLY A 112 -6.37 -14.97 24.54
N TYR A 113 -5.09 -14.70 24.30
CA TYR A 113 -4.41 -15.15 23.07
C TYR A 113 -4.42 -16.67 22.92
N VAL A 114 -4.77 -17.18 21.73
CA VAL A 114 -4.86 -18.62 21.45
C VAL A 114 -3.58 -19.38 21.83
N ASN A 115 -2.40 -18.78 21.60
CA ASN A 115 -1.09 -19.35 21.97
C ASN A 115 -0.93 -19.69 23.47
N ASN A 116 -1.72 -19.06 24.34
CA ASN A 116 -1.69 -19.25 25.79
C ASN A 116 -2.86 -20.10 26.30
N PHE A 117 -3.67 -20.68 25.41
CA PHE A 117 -4.81 -21.50 25.79
C PHE A 117 -4.36 -22.88 26.27
N SER A 118 -4.72 -23.22 27.51
CA SER A 118 -4.48 -24.52 28.11
C SER A 118 -5.47 -24.71 29.26
N TYR A 119 -6.42 -25.62 29.12
CA TYR A 119 -7.47 -25.84 30.13
C TYR A 119 -7.62 -27.33 30.46
N ALA A 120 -7.77 -27.67 31.73
CA ALA A 120 -7.95 -29.05 32.20
C ALA A 120 -9.20 -29.19 33.06
N THR A 121 -9.98 -30.25 32.85
CA THR A 121 -11.27 -30.49 33.53
C THR A 121 -11.72 -31.96 33.41
N THR A 122 -12.72 -32.34 34.20
CA THR A 122 -13.49 -33.61 34.08
C THR A 122 -14.89 -33.38 33.48
N SER A 123 -15.28 -32.13 33.23
CA SER A 123 -16.60 -31.79 32.72
C SER A 123 -16.70 -32.04 31.21
N LEU A 124 -17.43 -33.08 30.81
CA LEU A 124 -17.74 -33.37 29.41
C LEU A 124 -18.87 -32.48 28.86
N GLY A 125 -19.07 -32.51 27.54
CA GLY A 125 -20.13 -31.78 26.85
C GLY A 125 -19.61 -30.91 25.70
N VAL A 126 -20.29 -29.78 25.46
CA VAL A 126 -20.03 -28.94 24.29
C VAL A 126 -19.06 -27.83 24.62
N TRP A 127 -17.93 -27.80 23.92
CA TRP A 127 -17.07 -26.63 23.78
C TRP A 127 -17.60 -25.72 22.68
N GLN A 128 -17.57 -24.41 22.92
CA GLN A 128 -17.80 -23.38 21.94
C GLN A 128 -16.58 -22.47 21.92
N PHE A 129 -15.96 -22.32 20.76
CA PHE A 129 -14.78 -21.50 20.54
C PHE A 129 -15.16 -20.34 19.63
N GLN A 130 -14.77 -19.13 20.03
CA GLN A 130 -14.86 -17.93 19.21
C GLN A 130 -13.46 -17.33 19.12
N LEU A 131 -13.00 -17.10 17.90
CA LEU A 131 -11.77 -16.39 17.59
C LEU A 131 -12.09 -14.99 17.10
N GLU A 132 -11.30 -14.02 17.55
CA GLU A 132 -11.27 -12.63 17.10
C GLU A 132 -9.81 -12.27 16.82
N ALA A 133 -9.56 -11.41 15.84
CA ALA A 133 -8.20 -10.94 15.53
C ALA A 133 -7.99 -9.52 16.05
N ARG A 134 -6.73 -9.13 16.22
CA ARG A 134 -6.36 -7.73 16.47
C ARG A 134 -6.51 -6.90 15.20
N GLU A 135 -6.61 -5.59 15.37
CA GLU A 135 -6.58 -4.63 14.26
C GLU A 135 -5.29 -4.80 13.44
N ASN A 136 -5.41 -4.70 12.11
CA ASN A 136 -4.31 -4.83 11.14
C ASN A 136 -3.61 -6.21 11.10
N SER A 137 -4.25 -7.27 11.61
CA SER A 137 -3.75 -8.64 11.53
C SER A 137 -4.13 -9.34 10.22
N TYR A 138 -3.21 -10.11 9.64
CA TYR A 138 -3.40 -10.79 8.35
C TYR A 138 -2.56 -12.06 8.19
N GLY A 139 -2.90 -12.85 7.18
CA GLY A 139 -2.28 -14.13 6.86
C GLY A 139 -3.04 -15.33 7.43
N TYR A 140 -2.35 -16.46 7.56
CA TYR A 140 -2.93 -17.75 7.93
C TYR A 140 -2.55 -18.14 9.37
N CYS A 141 -3.46 -18.86 10.04
CA CYS A 141 -3.20 -19.61 11.26
C CYS A 141 -3.76 -21.04 11.13
N ASP A 142 -2.85 -22.00 10.97
CA ASP A 142 -3.12 -23.43 11.08
C ASP A 142 -2.79 -23.91 12.50
N PHE A 143 -3.73 -24.61 13.15
CA PHE A 143 -3.51 -25.23 14.46
C PHE A 143 -4.50 -26.36 14.73
N ASN A 144 -4.09 -27.37 15.49
CA ASN A 144 -4.99 -28.41 15.98
C ASN A 144 -5.32 -28.12 17.45
N PHE A 145 -6.59 -28.24 17.84
CA PHE A 145 -6.94 -28.33 19.27
C PHE A 145 -6.77 -29.79 19.69
N VAL A 146 -5.75 -30.06 20.50
CA VAL A 146 -5.41 -31.39 21.01
C VAL A 146 -6.10 -31.59 22.36
N TYR A 147 -6.86 -32.67 22.48
CA TYR A 147 -7.52 -33.13 23.70
C TYR A 147 -6.78 -34.36 24.22
N GLN A 148 -6.10 -34.24 25.35
CA GLN A 148 -5.45 -35.35 26.04
C GLN A 148 -6.29 -35.79 27.22
N GLY A 149 -6.84 -37.01 27.19
CA GLY A 149 -7.62 -37.61 28.28
C GLY A 149 -6.83 -38.68 29.04
N TRP A 150 -6.97 -38.73 30.36
CA TRP A 150 -6.36 -39.75 31.20
C TRP A 150 -7.14 -39.99 32.49
N GLN A 151 -6.91 -41.16 33.10
CA GLN A 151 -7.57 -41.55 34.34
C GLN A 151 -7.30 -40.54 35.48
N GLU A 152 -8.34 -40.24 36.27
CA GLU A 152 -8.26 -39.23 37.33
C GLU A 152 -7.18 -39.51 38.40
N ASP A 153 -6.91 -40.79 38.67
CA ASP A 153 -5.92 -41.28 39.63
C ASP A 153 -4.46 -40.83 39.34
N PHE A 154 -4.15 -40.46 38.09
CA PHE A 154 -2.80 -40.05 37.68
C PHE A 154 -2.70 -38.53 37.57
N PRO A 155 -1.59 -37.88 38.01
CA PRO A 155 -1.52 -36.42 38.09
C PRO A 155 -1.67 -35.75 36.71
N GLU A 156 -1.02 -36.28 35.68
CA GLU A 156 -0.90 -35.71 34.33
C GLU A 156 -0.95 -36.80 33.25
N TYR A 157 -1.13 -36.40 31.99
CA TYR A 157 -1.18 -37.31 30.85
C TYR A 157 0.15 -38.07 30.66
N GLY A 158 0.08 -39.34 30.24
CA GLY A 158 1.26 -40.14 29.86
C GLY A 158 2.13 -40.71 31.00
N VAL A 159 1.82 -40.45 32.28
CA VAL A 159 2.58 -41.01 33.42
C VAL A 159 2.11 -42.40 33.89
N GLY A 160 1.00 -42.89 33.36
CA GLY A 160 0.46 -44.22 33.63
C GLY A 160 -1.06 -44.28 33.48
N GLY A 161 -1.61 -45.48 33.65
CA GLY A 161 -3.05 -45.74 33.50
C GLY A 161 -3.49 -45.87 32.04
N PHE A 162 -4.80 -45.86 31.83
CA PHE A 162 -5.40 -45.64 30.52
C PHE A 162 -5.38 -44.16 30.19
N SER A 163 -5.18 -43.86 28.91
CA SER A 163 -5.15 -42.52 28.34
C SER A 163 -5.52 -42.59 26.87
N ASP A 164 -6.03 -41.48 26.36
CA ASP A 164 -6.51 -41.35 24.98
C ASP A 164 -6.30 -39.91 24.49
N GLU A 165 -6.19 -39.71 23.18
CA GLU A 165 -5.82 -38.43 22.58
C GLU A 165 -6.51 -38.26 21.24
N GLU A 166 -7.30 -37.18 21.14
CA GLU A 166 -8.05 -36.80 19.96
C GLU A 166 -7.72 -35.35 19.60
N ASP A 167 -7.71 -35.01 18.33
CA ASP A 167 -7.45 -33.65 17.88
C ASP A 167 -8.42 -33.20 16.78
N VAL A 168 -8.63 -31.88 16.70
CA VAL A 168 -9.43 -31.25 15.65
C VAL A 168 -8.60 -30.18 14.98
N SER A 169 -8.31 -30.35 13.69
CA SER A 169 -7.63 -29.36 12.85
C SER A 169 -8.44 -28.09 12.63
N ASN A 170 -7.75 -26.95 12.60
CA ASN A 170 -8.31 -25.64 12.34
C ASN A 170 -7.40 -24.87 11.38
N THR A 171 -8.01 -24.26 10.37
CA THR A 171 -7.38 -23.26 9.51
C THR A 171 -8.27 -22.02 9.50
N VAL A 172 -7.73 -20.92 9.99
CA VAL A 172 -8.31 -19.59 9.82
C VAL A 172 -7.35 -18.71 9.05
N PHE A 173 -7.90 -17.74 8.32
CA PHE A 173 -7.10 -16.74 7.65
C PHE A 173 -7.81 -15.39 7.66
N ILE A 174 -7.03 -14.33 7.56
CA ILE A 174 -7.50 -13.01 7.17
C ILE A 174 -6.68 -12.69 5.94
N ASP A 175 -7.36 -12.47 4.82
CA ASP A 175 -6.68 -11.99 3.61
C ASP A 175 -5.94 -10.70 3.98
N GLU A 176 -4.70 -10.56 3.51
CA GLU A 176 -4.02 -9.27 3.57
C GLU A 176 -4.94 -8.27 2.88
N LEU A 177 -5.46 -7.31 3.64
CA LEU A 177 -6.21 -6.20 3.08
C LEU A 177 -5.23 -5.52 2.13
N THR A 178 -5.35 -5.82 0.84
CA THR A 178 -4.88 -4.91 -0.20
C THR A 178 -5.42 -3.56 0.23
N PRO A 179 -4.56 -2.54 0.44
CA PRO A 179 -5.06 -1.23 0.84
C PRO A 179 -6.21 -0.90 -0.11
N GLU A 180 -7.39 -0.55 0.45
CA GLU A 180 -8.50 -0.14 -0.40
C GLU A 180 -7.92 0.88 -1.38
N PRO A 181 -8.13 0.71 -2.70
CA PRO A 181 -7.56 1.65 -3.65
C PRO A 181 -8.12 3.01 -3.28
N VAL A 182 -7.27 3.83 -2.65
CA VAL A 182 -7.53 5.25 -2.44
C VAL A 182 -7.96 5.72 -3.82
N PRO A 183 -9.19 6.25 -3.97
CA PRO A 183 -9.74 6.52 -5.30
C PRO A 183 -8.71 7.38 -6.02
N GLU A 184 -8.06 6.82 -7.05
CA GLU A 184 -6.85 7.40 -7.63
C GLU A 184 -7.18 8.83 -8.02
N SER A 185 -6.55 9.79 -7.33
CA SER A 185 -6.94 11.17 -7.57
C SER A 185 -6.65 11.52 -9.02
N CYS A 186 -7.65 12.14 -9.65
CA CYS A 186 -7.63 12.45 -11.08
C CYS A 186 -6.41 13.25 -11.52
N ILE A 187 -5.78 13.99 -10.61
CA ILE A 187 -4.64 14.85 -10.90
C ILE A 187 -3.36 14.19 -10.38
N LYS A 188 -2.39 14.03 -11.27
CA LYS A 188 -1.07 13.50 -10.96
C LYS A 188 0.01 14.55 -11.23
N ILE A 189 1.00 14.63 -10.36
CA ILE A 189 2.28 15.29 -10.63
C ILE A 189 2.96 14.45 -11.72
N ASN A 190 3.20 15.03 -12.89
CA ASN A 190 3.64 14.29 -14.07
C ASN A 190 5.11 14.52 -14.42
N GLU A 191 5.62 15.71 -14.14
CA GLU A 191 7.03 16.07 -14.35
C GLU A 191 7.44 17.19 -13.38
N VAL A 192 8.68 17.13 -12.89
CA VAL A 192 9.27 18.15 -12.00
C VAL A 192 10.63 18.53 -12.56
N TYR A 193 10.78 19.81 -12.91
CA TYR A 193 12.04 20.40 -13.36
C TYR A 193 12.64 21.22 -12.22
N TYR A 194 13.34 20.52 -11.32
CA TYR A 194 13.91 21.11 -10.10
C TYR A 194 15.35 21.60 -10.24
N TYR A 195 16.10 21.20 -11.29
CA TYR A 195 17.53 21.53 -11.44
C TYR A 195 17.86 22.30 -12.74
N PRO A 196 17.53 23.61 -12.85
CA PRO A 196 17.55 24.31 -14.13
C PRO A 196 18.93 24.53 -14.77
N GLY A 197 19.19 23.86 -15.90
CA GLY A 197 20.37 24.05 -16.75
C GLY A 197 20.16 25.08 -17.87
N ILE A 198 21.24 25.52 -18.53
CA ILE A 198 21.19 26.42 -19.70
C ILE A 198 20.49 25.74 -20.89
N ARG A 199 19.53 26.44 -21.51
CA ARG A 199 18.95 26.11 -22.82
C ARG A 199 19.50 27.04 -23.91
N GLU A 200 19.83 26.49 -25.08
CA GLU A 200 20.25 27.30 -26.23
C GLU A 200 19.10 28.21 -26.70
N GLY A 201 19.37 29.51 -26.84
CA GLY A 201 18.37 30.50 -27.28
C GLY A 201 17.50 31.11 -26.16
N ALA A 202 17.59 30.61 -24.92
CA ALA A 202 16.89 31.18 -23.77
C ALA A 202 17.81 32.11 -22.94
N ASN A 203 17.25 33.18 -22.38
CA ASN A 203 18.01 34.17 -21.59
C ASN A 203 18.15 33.78 -20.10
N GLY A 204 18.53 32.53 -19.82
CA GLY A 204 18.73 32.01 -18.46
C GLY A 204 20.20 31.95 -18.03
N PHE A 205 20.42 31.49 -16.79
CA PHE A 205 21.73 31.22 -16.19
C PHE A 205 21.75 29.79 -15.66
N GLU A 206 22.94 29.19 -15.48
CA GLU A 206 23.08 27.87 -14.84
C GLU A 206 22.55 27.88 -13.41
N ASN A 207 21.79 26.84 -13.05
CA ASN A 207 21.12 26.66 -11.77
C ASN A 207 20.37 27.92 -11.29
N ASN A 208 19.40 28.34 -12.10
CA ASN A 208 18.51 29.45 -11.77
C ASN A 208 17.18 28.92 -11.21
N PRO A 209 16.97 28.88 -9.88
CA PRO A 209 15.74 28.36 -9.27
C PRO A 209 14.47 29.16 -9.58
N ASN A 210 14.59 30.31 -10.26
CA ASN A 210 13.45 31.05 -10.80
C ASN A 210 12.84 30.38 -12.07
N ASP A 211 13.58 29.45 -12.70
CA ASP A 211 13.17 28.74 -13.93
C ASP A 211 12.66 27.30 -13.65
N GLU A 212 12.53 26.93 -12.37
CA GLU A 212 11.87 25.71 -11.90
C GLU A 212 10.38 25.68 -12.26
N TRP A 213 9.85 24.47 -12.46
CA TRP A 213 8.40 24.26 -12.64
C TRP A 213 7.97 22.82 -12.32
N ILE A 214 6.66 22.68 -12.11
CA ILE A 214 5.95 21.44 -11.85
C ILE A 214 4.85 21.28 -12.89
N GLU A 215 4.75 20.11 -13.51
CA GLU A 215 3.63 19.74 -14.38
C GLU A 215 2.63 18.86 -13.61
N LEU A 216 1.35 19.21 -13.69
CA LEU A 216 0.25 18.32 -13.32
C LEU A 216 -0.51 17.85 -14.56
N TYR A 217 -1.00 16.61 -14.53
CA TYR A 217 -1.78 15.99 -15.58
C TYR A 217 -3.13 15.50 -15.03
N ASN A 218 -4.23 15.78 -15.74
CA ASN A 218 -5.55 15.22 -15.42
C ASN A 218 -5.77 13.89 -16.15
N VAL A 219 -5.71 12.78 -15.41
CA VAL A 219 -5.92 11.43 -15.91
C VAL A 219 -7.38 11.17 -16.29
N CYS A 220 -8.34 11.89 -15.68
CA CYS A 220 -9.76 11.58 -15.77
C CYS A 220 -10.46 12.09 -17.04
N ASP A 221 -11.58 11.43 -17.38
CA ASP A 221 -12.49 11.74 -18.49
C ASP A 221 -13.36 13.01 -18.25
N HIS A 222 -13.02 13.85 -17.26
CA HIS A 222 -13.77 15.04 -16.88
C HIS A 222 -12.86 16.16 -16.36
N GLU A 223 -13.36 17.40 -16.39
CA GLU A 223 -12.65 18.59 -15.92
C GLU A 223 -12.48 18.60 -14.38
N VAL A 224 -11.35 19.11 -13.88
CA VAL A 224 -11.07 19.24 -12.42
C VAL A 224 -10.65 20.67 -12.09
N ASN A 225 -11.33 21.29 -11.14
CA ASN A 225 -11.00 22.63 -10.64
C ASN A 225 -10.00 22.53 -9.47
N ILE A 226 -8.78 23.04 -9.66
CA ILE A 226 -7.70 22.99 -8.65
C ILE A 226 -7.59 24.27 -7.81
N LYS A 227 -8.64 25.09 -7.76
CA LYS A 227 -8.63 26.32 -6.98
C LYS A 227 -8.52 26.04 -5.47
N LYS A 228 -7.59 26.73 -4.81
CA LYS A 228 -7.14 26.55 -3.42
C LYS A 228 -6.45 25.21 -3.13
N TRP A 229 -6.22 24.37 -4.14
CA TRP A 229 -5.26 23.27 -3.98
C TRP A 229 -3.89 23.87 -3.70
N TYR A 230 -3.04 23.10 -3.02
CA TYR A 230 -1.72 23.58 -2.64
C TYR A 230 -0.68 22.48 -2.80
N LEU A 231 0.54 22.92 -3.11
CA LEU A 231 1.73 22.08 -3.13
C LEU A 231 2.48 22.30 -1.82
N ASN A 232 3.02 21.25 -1.22
CA ASN A 232 3.96 21.31 -0.11
C ASN A 232 5.31 20.72 -0.55
N ASN A 233 6.39 21.30 -0.04
CA ASN A 233 7.66 20.58 0.13
C ASN A 233 7.89 20.25 1.62
N GLU A 234 9.12 19.94 2.05
CA GLU A 234 9.38 19.61 3.46
C GLU A 234 9.09 20.77 4.44
N ASP A 235 9.37 22.01 4.03
CA ASP A 235 9.33 23.20 4.91
C ASP A 235 8.20 24.20 4.59
N ASN A 236 7.71 24.25 3.35
CA ASN A 236 6.87 25.35 2.84
C ASN A 236 5.68 24.87 1.99
N SER A 237 4.72 25.80 1.76
CA SER A 237 3.50 25.57 0.99
C SER A 237 3.28 26.64 -0.08
N GLU A 238 2.79 26.24 -1.25
CA GLU A 238 2.45 27.11 -2.39
C GLU A 238 0.97 26.95 -2.77
N LEU A 239 0.20 28.03 -2.67
CA LEU A 239 -1.28 28.01 -2.80
C LEU A 239 -1.75 28.45 -4.20
N ILE A 240 -2.49 27.57 -4.89
CA ILE A 240 -3.08 27.84 -6.20
C ILE A 240 -4.36 28.68 -6.02
N ASN A 241 -4.22 30.01 -5.98
CA ASN A 241 -5.36 30.92 -5.78
C ASN A 241 -6.21 31.14 -7.05
N GLN A 242 -5.66 30.82 -8.22
CA GLN A 242 -6.31 30.99 -9.52
C GLN A 242 -7.50 30.03 -9.64
N ASN A 243 -8.63 30.53 -10.17
CA ASN A 243 -9.77 29.65 -10.50
C ASN A 243 -9.48 28.94 -11.81
N TYR A 244 -8.73 27.85 -11.73
CA TYR A 244 -8.25 27.12 -12.89
C TYR A 244 -8.80 25.69 -12.93
N ILE A 245 -9.16 25.28 -14.14
CA ILE A 245 -9.82 24.02 -14.44
C ILE A 245 -8.90 23.26 -15.41
N ILE A 246 -8.37 22.12 -14.97
CA ILE A 246 -7.67 21.19 -15.86
C ILE A 246 -8.74 20.40 -16.59
N GLU A 247 -8.91 20.67 -17.88
CA GLU A 247 -9.73 19.87 -18.79
C GLU A 247 -9.30 18.40 -18.80
N SER A 248 -10.19 17.50 -19.22
CA SER A 248 -9.89 16.07 -19.34
C SER A 248 -8.63 15.83 -20.19
N HIS A 249 -7.70 15.01 -19.68
CA HIS A 249 -6.43 14.67 -20.33
C HIS A 249 -5.56 15.87 -20.74
N GLN A 250 -5.69 17.03 -20.08
CA GLN A 250 -4.81 18.19 -20.28
C GLN A 250 -3.77 18.33 -19.16
N PHE A 251 -2.78 19.18 -19.45
CA PHE A 251 -1.67 19.51 -18.56
C PHE A 251 -1.81 20.94 -18.00
N VAL A 252 -1.21 21.16 -16.84
CA VAL A 252 -0.91 22.50 -16.34
C VAL A 252 0.53 22.57 -15.85
N VAL A 253 1.23 23.62 -16.26
CA VAL A 253 2.60 23.92 -15.83
C VAL A 253 2.52 25.03 -14.78
N ILE A 254 3.05 24.75 -13.60
CA ILE A 254 3.06 25.64 -12.44
C ILE A 254 4.49 26.10 -12.20
N ALA A 255 4.70 27.41 -12.12
CA ALA A 255 5.98 28.02 -11.78
C ALA A 255 5.78 29.17 -10.80
N SER A 256 6.84 29.56 -10.10
CA SER A 256 6.76 30.68 -9.16
C SER A 256 6.48 32.02 -9.86
N ASN A 257 7.10 32.24 -11.02
CA ASN A 257 7.01 33.50 -11.76
C ASN A 257 6.66 33.31 -13.24
N ALA A 258 6.06 34.33 -13.85
CA ALA A 258 5.75 34.32 -15.28
C ALA A 258 6.99 34.47 -16.18
N SER A 259 8.17 34.78 -15.63
CA SER A 259 9.45 34.78 -16.36
C SER A 259 9.79 33.41 -16.94
N THR A 260 9.40 32.32 -16.27
CA THR A 260 9.63 30.93 -16.68
C THR A 260 9.08 30.65 -18.09
N TRP A 261 8.00 31.33 -18.50
CA TRP A 261 7.42 31.20 -19.85
C TRP A 261 8.30 31.77 -20.97
N ALA A 262 9.13 32.76 -20.65
CA ALA A 262 10.14 33.26 -21.59
C ALA A 262 11.38 32.35 -21.67
N TYR A 263 11.61 31.53 -20.63
CA TYR A 263 12.62 30.48 -20.62
C TYR A 263 12.16 29.21 -21.35
N TRP A 264 10.86 28.96 -21.35
CA TRP A 264 10.18 27.84 -22.00
C TRP A 264 9.18 28.31 -23.07
N PRO A 265 9.64 28.92 -24.18
CA PRO A 265 8.77 29.37 -25.27
C PRO A 265 8.04 28.23 -26.00
N ASP A 266 8.52 27.00 -25.81
CA ASP A 266 8.01 25.79 -26.46
C ASP A 266 6.79 25.17 -25.75
N ILE A 267 6.38 25.71 -24.58
CA ILE A 267 5.15 25.28 -23.89
C ILE A 267 3.94 25.59 -24.79
N PRO A 268 3.15 24.58 -25.20
CA PRO A 268 2.02 24.77 -26.11
C PRO A 268 1.01 25.83 -25.65
N ASP A 269 0.28 26.39 -26.59
CA ASP A 269 -0.80 27.34 -26.30
C ASP A 269 -2.00 26.66 -25.60
N ASN A 270 -2.18 25.33 -25.76
CA ASN A 270 -3.20 24.56 -25.05
C ASN A 270 -2.75 24.05 -23.67
N ALA A 271 -1.46 24.17 -23.34
CA ALA A 271 -0.96 23.87 -22.00
C ALA A 271 -1.13 25.12 -21.12
N PHE A 272 -1.90 25.00 -20.05
CA PHE A 272 -2.14 26.13 -19.16
C PHE A 272 -0.91 26.41 -18.28
N LYS A 273 -0.71 27.69 -17.98
CA LYS A 273 0.48 28.24 -17.35
C LYS A 273 0.08 29.01 -16.09
N ILE A 274 0.42 28.49 -14.90
CA ILE A 274 0.15 29.13 -13.60
C ILE A 274 1.45 29.75 -13.08
N ALA A 275 1.46 31.07 -12.94
CA ALA A 275 2.48 31.79 -12.19
C ALA A 275 1.93 32.12 -10.80
N LEU A 276 2.56 31.60 -9.75
CA LEU A 276 2.12 31.77 -8.36
C LEU A 276 2.32 33.22 -7.85
N GLY A 277 3.28 33.95 -8.43
CA GLY A 277 3.58 35.35 -8.14
C GLY A 277 4.80 35.56 -7.22
N GLY A 278 5.53 34.50 -6.91
CA GLY A 278 6.78 34.55 -6.14
C GLY A 278 8.01 34.85 -7.01
N THR A 279 9.20 34.64 -6.43
CA THR A 279 10.48 34.66 -7.15
C THR A 279 10.98 33.26 -7.49
N LYS A 280 10.95 32.35 -6.51
CA LYS A 280 11.30 30.92 -6.62
C LYS A 280 10.16 30.07 -6.08
N MET A 281 10.12 28.78 -6.40
CA MET A 281 9.20 27.85 -5.76
C MET A 281 9.54 27.74 -4.26
N PHE A 282 8.53 27.64 -3.39
CA PHE A 282 8.72 27.39 -1.95
C PHE A 282 9.64 28.42 -1.23
N GLY A 283 9.75 29.62 -1.78
CA GLY A 283 10.62 30.70 -1.29
C GLY A 283 12.10 30.55 -1.67
N ASP A 284 12.70 29.38 -1.45
CA ASP A 284 14.13 29.13 -1.64
C ASP A 284 14.51 28.30 -2.88
N GLY A 285 13.53 27.69 -3.57
CA GLY A 285 13.72 26.73 -4.66
C GLY A 285 13.44 25.30 -4.19
N LEU A 286 13.44 24.37 -5.13
CA LEU A 286 13.46 22.92 -4.88
C LEU A 286 14.92 22.44 -4.69
N ASP A 287 15.19 21.47 -3.82
CA ASP A 287 16.58 21.01 -3.57
C ASP A 287 17.08 20.02 -4.65
N ASP A 288 18.19 20.38 -5.31
CA ASP A 288 18.91 19.56 -6.30
C ASP A 288 19.37 18.19 -5.75
N SER A 289 19.59 18.08 -4.44
CA SER A 289 20.14 16.91 -3.74
C SER A 289 19.07 15.97 -3.21
N GLY A 290 17.86 16.50 -2.95
CA GLY A 290 16.70 15.73 -2.51
C GLY A 290 15.64 16.60 -1.83
N ASP A 291 14.43 16.59 -2.37
CA ASP A 291 13.24 17.21 -1.76
C ASP A 291 12.03 16.29 -1.96
N VAL A 292 10.90 16.68 -1.37
CA VAL A 292 9.59 16.06 -1.56
C VAL A 292 8.63 17.08 -2.16
N LEU A 293 7.72 16.62 -3.00
CA LEU A 293 6.59 17.39 -3.47
C LEU A 293 5.30 16.62 -3.15
N MET A 294 4.37 17.27 -2.45
CA MET A 294 3.06 16.73 -2.10
C MET A 294 1.96 17.67 -2.59
N LEU A 295 1.04 17.17 -3.41
CA LEU A 295 -0.13 17.90 -3.87
C LEU A 295 -1.32 17.59 -2.97
N TYR A 296 -2.02 18.63 -2.53
CA TYR A 296 -3.23 18.54 -1.70
C TYR A 296 -4.39 19.31 -2.31
N ASP A 297 -5.62 18.82 -2.09
CA ASP A 297 -6.84 19.53 -2.47
C ASP A 297 -7.24 20.62 -1.44
N ASP A 298 -8.36 21.31 -1.70
CA ASP A 298 -8.87 22.35 -0.81
C ASP A 298 -9.60 21.82 0.45
N GLU A 299 -9.67 20.50 0.62
CA GLU A 299 -10.12 19.80 1.82
C GLU A 299 -8.95 19.24 2.66
N ASN A 300 -7.70 19.38 2.19
CA ASN A 300 -6.44 18.85 2.75
C ASN A 300 -6.25 17.33 2.56
N ASN A 301 -6.91 16.71 1.58
CA ASN A 301 -6.60 15.33 1.19
C ASN A 301 -5.31 15.32 0.35
N LEU A 302 -4.41 14.37 0.61
CA LEU A 302 -3.24 14.14 -0.25
C LEU A 302 -3.69 13.54 -1.58
N ILE A 303 -3.31 14.18 -2.68
CA ILE A 303 -3.74 13.88 -4.05
C ILE A 303 -2.69 13.05 -4.79
N ASP A 304 -1.44 13.48 -4.73
CA ASP A 304 -0.27 12.81 -5.32
C ASP A 304 1.00 13.30 -4.62
N SER A 305 2.09 12.54 -4.70
CA SER A 305 3.39 12.95 -4.18
C SER A 305 4.57 12.30 -4.90
N VAL A 306 5.74 12.94 -4.85
CA VAL A 306 7.01 12.41 -5.34
C VAL A 306 8.13 12.91 -4.44
N SER A 307 9.13 12.08 -4.15
CA SER A 307 10.36 12.52 -3.48
C SER A 307 11.59 11.97 -4.20
N TRP A 308 12.65 12.78 -4.24
CA TRP A 308 13.87 12.45 -4.95
C TRP A 308 15.11 12.58 -4.05
N GLY A 309 16.22 12.03 -4.51
CA GLY A 309 17.51 12.17 -3.86
C GLY A 309 17.56 11.55 -2.48
N ASP A 310 18.06 12.27 -1.47
CA ASP A 310 18.10 11.77 -0.09
C ASP A 310 16.76 11.90 0.67
N ASN A 311 15.77 12.60 0.11
CA ASN A 311 14.43 12.69 0.69
C ASN A 311 13.57 11.46 0.35
N THR A 312 13.18 10.70 1.39
CA THR A 312 12.38 9.46 1.25
C THR A 312 10.97 9.58 1.83
N THR A 313 10.45 10.80 1.95
CA THR A 313 9.15 11.09 2.57
C THR A 313 7.98 10.53 1.76
N ALA A 314 8.01 10.65 0.43
CA ALA A 314 6.99 10.08 -0.45
C ALA A 314 7.32 8.63 -0.82
N PHE A 315 8.55 8.37 -1.30
CA PHE A 315 8.96 7.04 -1.75
C PHE A 315 10.21 6.52 -1.02
N SER A 316 10.23 5.22 -0.74
CA SER A 316 11.38 4.52 -0.16
C SER A 316 11.65 3.21 -0.93
N PRO A 317 12.61 3.16 -1.88
CA PRO A 317 13.54 4.23 -2.25
C PRO A 317 12.88 5.42 -2.98
N SER A 318 13.54 6.57 -2.90
CA SER A 318 13.22 7.81 -3.62
C SER A 318 13.58 7.73 -5.11
N VAL A 319 13.09 8.69 -5.91
CA VAL A 319 13.53 8.86 -7.31
C VAL A 319 15.02 9.28 -7.30
N PRO A 320 15.90 8.67 -8.12
CA PRO A 320 17.30 9.11 -8.21
C PRO A 320 17.42 10.56 -8.66
N VAL A 321 18.44 11.28 -8.15
CA VAL A 321 18.73 12.64 -8.63
C VAL A 321 19.11 12.65 -10.12
N VAL A 322 18.72 13.71 -10.83
CA VAL A 322 19.07 13.94 -12.23
C VAL A 322 20.20 14.97 -12.35
N SER A 323 20.71 15.19 -13.58
CA SER A 323 21.77 16.17 -13.82
C SER A 323 21.20 17.57 -14.08
N LEU A 324 22.06 18.60 -13.98
CA LEU A 324 21.72 19.98 -14.34
C LEU A 324 21.09 20.05 -15.75
N GLY A 325 19.89 20.63 -15.86
CA GLY A 325 19.13 20.73 -17.12
C GLY A 325 18.21 19.54 -17.44
N HIS A 326 18.13 18.56 -16.54
CA HIS A 326 17.23 17.42 -16.64
C HIS A 326 15.98 17.62 -15.76
N SER A 327 14.94 16.81 -15.98
CA SER A 327 13.75 16.68 -15.14
C SER A 327 13.56 15.24 -14.67
N ILE A 328 12.80 15.06 -13.59
CA ILE A 328 12.16 13.78 -13.30
C ILE A 328 10.74 13.79 -13.90
N SER A 329 10.39 12.76 -14.67
CA SER A 329 9.06 12.62 -15.30
C SER A 329 8.48 11.23 -15.12
N ARG A 330 7.15 11.10 -15.09
CA ARG A 330 6.47 9.80 -15.09
C ARG A 330 6.71 9.06 -16.41
N LYS A 331 7.08 7.78 -16.32
CA LYS A 331 7.38 6.89 -17.47
C LYS A 331 6.22 6.75 -18.43
N GLU A 332 5.01 6.70 -17.88
CA GLU A 332 3.74 6.75 -18.60
C GLU A 332 2.88 7.82 -17.92
N LYS A 333 2.29 8.73 -18.71
CA LYS A 333 1.64 9.92 -18.14
C LYS A 333 0.49 9.55 -17.20
N GLY A 334 0.54 10.09 -15.98
CA GLY A 334 -0.45 9.80 -14.94
C GLY A 334 -0.52 8.37 -14.40
N VAL A 335 0.38 7.46 -14.81
CA VAL A 335 0.49 6.13 -14.20
C VAL A 335 1.20 6.26 -12.86
N ASP A 336 0.59 5.73 -11.82
CA ASP A 336 1.02 5.97 -10.43
C ASP A 336 0.83 4.74 -9.55
N THR A 337 1.93 4.03 -9.29
CA THR A 337 2.01 2.92 -8.33
C THR A 337 2.39 3.40 -6.93
N ASN A 338 2.53 4.72 -6.71
CA ASN A 338 3.11 5.33 -5.51
C ASN A 338 4.56 4.86 -5.26
N THR A 339 5.36 4.71 -6.33
CA THR A 339 6.77 4.32 -6.20
C THR A 339 7.69 5.10 -7.14
N ALA A 340 8.99 5.13 -6.79
CA ALA A 340 10.02 5.66 -7.69
C ALA A 340 10.13 4.89 -9.02
N ASP A 341 9.57 3.67 -9.13
CA ASP A 341 9.55 2.90 -10.37
C ASP A 341 8.59 3.51 -11.43
N ASP A 342 7.73 4.47 -11.06
CA ASP A 342 6.93 5.21 -12.04
C ASP A 342 7.73 6.31 -12.77
N TRP A 343 8.96 6.63 -12.33
CA TRP A 343 9.67 7.85 -12.73
C TRP A 343 10.95 7.59 -13.55
N MET A 344 11.33 8.53 -14.42
CA MET A 344 12.54 8.50 -15.23
C MET A 344 13.26 9.86 -15.29
N ASP A 345 14.54 9.82 -15.66
CA ASP A 345 15.38 10.97 -15.98
C ASP A 345 15.16 11.41 -17.45
N THR A 346 14.74 12.65 -17.67
CA THR A 346 14.45 13.22 -19.00
C THR A 346 15.28 14.46 -19.31
N TYR A 347 15.88 14.50 -20.51
CA TYR A 347 16.86 15.51 -20.95
C TYR A 347 16.96 15.62 -22.48
N ASP A 348 17.69 16.61 -22.98
CA ASP A 348 17.85 16.81 -24.43
C ASP A 348 18.60 15.63 -25.06
N GLY A 349 17.88 14.85 -25.88
CA GLY A 349 18.37 13.60 -26.46
C GLY A 349 18.09 12.33 -25.65
N SER A 350 17.36 12.41 -24.52
CA SER A 350 16.75 11.20 -23.91
C SER A 350 15.70 10.60 -24.85
N THR A 351 15.29 9.36 -24.61
CA THR A 351 14.14 8.76 -25.31
C THR A 351 13.17 8.21 -24.28
N PRO A 352 11.98 8.80 -24.13
CA PRO A 352 11.48 10.05 -24.77
C PRO A 352 12.26 11.31 -24.38
N VAL A 353 12.15 12.39 -25.17
CA VAL A 353 12.90 13.65 -25.00
C VAL A 353 12.21 14.57 -23.99
N GLY A 354 12.98 15.18 -23.09
CA GLY A 354 12.50 16.24 -22.20
C GLY A 354 13.63 17.22 -21.80
N PRO A 355 13.44 18.05 -20.77
CA PRO A 355 12.16 18.36 -20.14
C PRO A 355 11.19 18.98 -21.14
N ASN A 356 9.90 18.63 -21.10
CA ASN A 356 8.95 18.98 -22.16
C ASN A 356 7.60 19.53 -21.62
N PRO A 357 7.61 20.67 -20.91
CA PRO A 357 6.48 21.18 -20.14
C PRO A 357 5.23 21.42 -20.98
N GLY A 358 4.11 20.85 -20.54
CA GLY A 358 2.79 20.96 -21.13
C GLY A 358 2.53 20.01 -22.30
N THR A 359 3.47 19.13 -22.65
CA THR A 359 3.38 18.34 -23.90
C THR A 359 3.31 16.84 -23.75
N ASN A 360 3.54 16.26 -22.56
CA ASN A 360 3.93 14.86 -22.44
C ASN A 360 2.93 13.87 -23.11
N PRO A 361 3.37 13.12 -24.13
CA PRO A 361 3.25 11.67 -23.95
C PRO A 361 4.55 10.93 -24.22
N HIS A 362 4.95 10.14 -23.23
CA HIS A 362 5.90 9.05 -23.33
C HIS A 362 5.27 7.82 -24.02
N ASN A 363 4.77 7.99 -25.25
CA ASN A 363 4.38 6.85 -26.10
C ASN A 363 5.62 6.30 -26.82
N VAL A 364 6.24 5.26 -26.27
CA VAL A 364 7.21 4.43 -27.00
C VAL A 364 6.66 3.02 -27.16
N VAL A 365 5.81 2.81 -28.17
CA VAL A 365 5.42 1.47 -28.63
C VAL A 365 5.73 1.32 -30.12
N ILE A 366 7.00 1.07 -30.42
CA ILE A 366 7.39 0.02 -31.35
C ILE A 366 8.63 -0.67 -30.74
N GLU A 367 8.47 -1.89 -30.23
CA GLU A 367 9.61 -2.80 -30.16
C GLU A 367 10.12 -3.01 -31.59
N ASN A 368 11.30 -2.49 -31.89
CA ASN A 368 11.99 -2.86 -33.13
C ASN A 368 12.41 -4.34 -33.01
N ILE A 369 11.50 -5.25 -33.40
CA ILE A 369 11.81 -6.65 -33.72
C ILE A 369 12.66 -6.64 -34.99
N GLN A 370 13.93 -6.30 -34.81
CA GLN A 370 14.97 -6.41 -35.82
C GLN A 370 16.18 -7.14 -35.24
N PHE A 371 15.90 -8.19 -34.47
CA PHE A 371 16.87 -9.15 -33.97
C PHE A 371 16.59 -10.61 -34.40
N VAL A 372 16.26 -10.82 -35.68
CA VAL A 372 16.70 -12.02 -36.42
C VAL A 372 17.04 -11.64 -37.87
N VAL A 373 18.13 -10.88 -38.06
CA VAL A 373 18.88 -10.90 -39.32
C VAL A 373 20.30 -11.37 -39.02
N ASN A 374 20.40 -12.65 -38.67
CA ASN A 374 21.56 -13.50 -38.91
C ASN A 374 21.07 -14.95 -38.93
N ASN A 375 21.53 -15.71 -39.92
CA ASN A 375 21.33 -17.16 -40.07
C ASN A 375 19.92 -17.63 -40.45
N LEU A 376 19.50 -17.33 -41.68
CA LEU A 376 19.10 -18.44 -42.56
C LEU A 376 20.08 -18.47 -43.74
N GLU A 377 20.67 -19.65 -43.95
CA GLU A 377 21.73 -19.90 -44.92
C GLU A 377 21.18 -19.95 -46.35
N GLU A 378 22.08 -19.85 -47.34
CA GLU A 378 21.76 -20.14 -48.73
C GLU A 378 21.33 -21.60 -48.87
N GLU A 379 20.06 -21.88 -49.22
CA GLU A 379 19.73 -23.12 -49.95
C GLU A 379 18.43 -22.97 -50.78
N ASP A 380 18.47 -23.51 -52.00
CA ASP A 380 17.42 -23.41 -53.03
C ASP A 380 16.09 -24.08 -52.63
N VAL A 381 14.96 -23.34 -52.70
CA VAL A 381 13.64 -23.94 -52.99
C VAL A 381 12.84 -23.06 -53.97
N SER A 382 12.17 -23.74 -54.91
CA SER A 382 11.52 -23.25 -56.12
C SER A 382 10.26 -22.39 -55.94
N GLU A 383 9.92 -21.66 -57.01
CA GLU A 383 8.60 -21.05 -57.24
C GLU A 383 7.42 -22.00 -56.95
N GLU A 384 6.49 -21.62 -56.07
CA GLU A 384 5.06 -21.80 -56.34
C GLU A 384 4.15 -20.93 -55.45
N ASN A 385 2.95 -20.64 -55.96
CA ASN A 385 1.81 -20.02 -55.26
C ASN A 385 1.90 -18.53 -54.89
N LYS A 386 1.72 -17.68 -55.91
CA LYS A 386 0.79 -16.55 -55.78
C LYS A 386 -0.55 -17.02 -55.20
N LYS A 387 -1.02 -16.35 -54.15
CA LYS A 387 -2.46 -16.23 -53.87
C LYS A 387 -2.77 -14.82 -53.39
N ASP A 388 -3.76 -14.22 -54.03
CA ASP A 388 -4.16 -12.84 -53.80
C ASP A 388 -4.83 -12.67 -52.43
N VAL A 389 -4.43 -11.64 -51.70
CA VAL A 389 -5.25 -11.03 -50.64
C VAL A 389 -5.48 -9.60 -51.09
N PHE A 390 -6.74 -9.29 -51.42
CA PHE A 390 -7.17 -7.93 -51.75
C PHE A 390 -6.97 -7.03 -50.52
N VAL A 391 -6.33 -5.87 -50.73
CA VAL A 391 -6.45 -4.74 -49.82
C VAL A 391 -7.59 -3.88 -50.36
N GLU A 392 -8.66 -3.73 -49.58
CA GLU A 392 -9.69 -2.73 -49.90
C GLU A 392 -9.15 -1.34 -49.54
N GLU A 393 -9.19 -0.43 -50.51
CA GLU A 393 -8.84 0.98 -50.29
C GLU A 393 -9.93 1.67 -49.43
N PRO A 394 -9.55 2.53 -48.46
CA PRO A 394 -10.54 3.23 -47.64
C PRO A 394 -11.34 4.24 -48.47
N ILE A 395 -12.66 4.22 -48.28
CA ILE A 395 -13.60 5.11 -48.96
C ILE A 395 -13.38 6.56 -48.50
N VAL A 396 -13.00 7.44 -49.42
CA VAL A 396 -12.99 8.89 -49.20
C VAL A 396 -14.44 9.39 -49.21
N VAL A 397 -14.88 9.97 -48.08
CA VAL A 397 -16.14 10.71 -48.00
C VAL A 397 -15.81 12.19 -48.12
N GLU A 398 -16.04 12.78 -49.29
CA GLU A 398 -16.05 14.23 -49.44
C GLU A 398 -17.27 14.81 -48.70
N VAL A 399 -17.03 15.78 -47.82
CA VAL A 399 -18.08 16.58 -47.18
C VAL A 399 -18.07 17.96 -47.86
N GLU A 400 -19.13 18.29 -48.58
CA GLU A 400 -19.33 19.63 -49.14
C GLU A 400 -19.53 20.66 -48.01
N PRO A 401 -18.99 21.88 -48.13
CA PRO A 401 -19.23 22.94 -47.13
C PRO A 401 -20.61 23.57 -47.30
N GLU A 402 -21.39 23.64 -46.22
CA GLU A 402 -22.58 24.51 -46.16
C GLU A 402 -22.19 26.01 -46.14
N PRO A 403 -23.04 26.90 -46.67
CA PRO A 403 -22.68 28.29 -46.94
C PRO A 403 -22.77 29.21 -45.69
N GLU A 404 -21.84 30.16 -45.60
CA GLU A 404 -21.91 31.28 -44.65
C GLU A 404 -23.11 32.22 -44.96
N PRO A 405 -23.76 32.81 -43.93
CA PRO A 405 -24.82 33.79 -44.14
C PRO A 405 -24.26 35.20 -44.44
N GLU A 406 -24.68 35.79 -45.56
CA GLU A 406 -24.38 37.18 -45.91
C GLU A 406 -24.97 38.18 -44.89
N LEU A 407 -24.17 39.14 -44.44
CA LEU A 407 -24.62 40.30 -43.67
C LEU A 407 -24.53 41.57 -44.53
N GLU A 408 -25.68 42.04 -45.04
CA GLU A 408 -25.77 43.25 -45.88
C GLU A 408 -25.19 44.49 -45.20
N SER A 409 -24.17 45.09 -45.81
CA SER A 409 -23.71 46.43 -45.46
C SER A 409 -24.70 47.50 -45.93
N LYS A 410 -25.17 48.37 -45.02
CA LYS A 410 -25.73 49.68 -45.39
C LYS A 410 -24.91 50.80 -44.77
N GLN A 411 -24.09 51.43 -45.62
CA GLN A 411 -23.42 52.69 -45.31
C GLN A 411 -24.45 53.82 -45.10
N LYS A 412 -24.13 54.74 -44.19
CA LYS A 412 -24.47 56.15 -44.37
C LYS A 412 -23.40 57.03 -43.74
N GLU A 413 -22.89 57.96 -44.55
CA GLU A 413 -21.90 58.98 -44.19
C GLU A 413 -22.38 59.88 -43.03
N ILE A 414 -21.42 60.49 -42.31
CA ILE A 414 -21.31 61.95 -42.13
C ILE A 414 -19.83 62.29 -41.88
N ASN A 415 -19.41 63.48 -42.32
CA ASN A 415 -18.03 63.96 -42.40
C ASN A 415 -17.40 64.40 -41.06
N GLU A 416 -16.08 64.58 -41.11
CA GLU A 416 -15.27 65.39 -40.20
C GLU A 416 -15.79 66.84 -40.10
N GLU A 417 -15.85 67.42 -38.89
CA GLU A 417 -15.31 68.77 -38.64
C GLU A 417 -15.02 69.03 -37.15
N GLU A 418 -14.06 69.92 -36.93
CA GLU A 418 -13.19 70.17 -35.80
C GLU A 418 -13.78 71.13 -34.72
N ILE A 419 -13.10 71.25 -33.54
CA ILE A 419 -13.02 72.43 -32.62
C ILE A 419 -13.91 72.54 -31.33
N THR A 420 -13.20 72.81 -30.21
CA THR A 420 -13.55 73.42 -28.89
C THR A 420 -14.37 72.72 -27.79
N ASP A 421 -13.64 72.34 -26.74
CA ASP A 421 -13.80 72.76 -25.32
C ASP A 421 -15.02 73.63 -24.93
N THR A 422 -15.88 73.13 -24.04
CA THR A 422 -16.58 73.89 -22.98
C THR A 422 -17.39 72.97 -22.05
N ASP A 423 -17.04 72.92 -20.76
CA ASP A 423 -17.98 72.71 -19.65
C ASP A 423 -18.77 74.03 -19.39
N PRO A 424 -19.94 74.09 -18.70
CA PRO A 424 -20.40 73.16 -17.65
C PRO A 424 -21.94 72.89 -17.54
N VAL A 425 -22.32 72.15 -16.47
CA VAL A 425 -23.58 72.23 -15.66
C VAL A 425 -24.64 71.10 -15.77
N LEU A 426 -24.69 70.31 -14.68
CA LEU A 426 -25.81 69.61 -14.00
C LEU A 426 -27.17 69.39 -14.68
N LEU A 427 -27.66 68.14 -14.57
CA LEU A 427 -28.94 67.83 -13.89
C LEU A 427 -28.78 66.62 -12.93
N LEU A 428 -29.67 66.53 -11.93
CA LEU A 428 -29.57 65.72 -10.69
C LEU A 428 -30.39 64.42 -10.68
N GLY A 429 -30.07 63.55 -9.71
CA GLY A 429 -30.78 62.31 -9.30
C GLY A 429 -29.77 61.26 -8.81
N ASP A 430 -29.35 61.30 -7.54
CA ASP A 430 -29.95 60.57 -6.39
C ASP A 430 -29.85 59.04 -6.57
N ASP A 431 -29.20 58.22 -5.72
CA ASP A 431 -28.82 58.36 -4.30
C ASP A 431 -27.37 57.90 -4.00
N VAL A 432 -26.71 58.55 -3.03
CA VAL A 432 -25.54 58.02 -2.31
C VAL A 432 -25.72 58.25 -0.81
N VAL A 433 -25.64 57.18 0.00
CA VAL A 433 -25.65 57.27 1.46
C VAL A 433 -24.22 57.16 2.01
N LEU A 434 -23.77 58.23 2.66
CA LEU A 434 -22.51 58.31 3.42
C LEU A 434 -22.79 58.55 4.90
N ILE A 435 -22.22 57.72 5.78
CA ILE A 435 -22.07 57.98 7.23
C ILE A 435 -20.69 57.42 7.62
N LYS A 436 -19.62 58.21 7.50
CA LYS A 436 -19.01 59.09 8.51
C LYS A 436 -18.00 58.39 9.45
N GLN A 437 -16.83 59.02 9.55
CA GLN A 437 -15.73 58.73 10.45
C GLN A 437 -15.40 60.02 11.24
N GLU A 438 -15.19 59.90 12.55
CA GLU A 438 -14.33 60.74 13.43
C GLU A 438 -14.74 60.53 14.90
N ASP A 439 -13.80 60.13 15.79
CA ASP A 439 -13.34 60.95 16.94
C ASP A 439 -12.36 60.20 17.88
N ILE A 440 -11.59 60.98 18.66
CA ILE A 440 -10.44 60.55 19.49
C ILE A 440 -10.16 61.60 20.61
N ILE A 441 -9.43 61.37 21.74
CA ILE A 441 -8.54 60.24 22.10
C ILE A 441 -8.79 59.59 23.50
N PRO A 442 -8.40 60.16 24.68
CA PRO A 442 -7.45 59.39 25.52
C PRO A 442 -7.76 59.20 27.04
N VAL A 443 -6.85 58.49 27.74
CA VAL A 443 -6.54 58.52 29.22
C VAL A 443 -7.55 57.77 30.12
N ASN A 444 -7.22 57.01 31.20
CA ASN A 444 -5.97 56.60 31.92
C ASN A 444 -6.20 55.21 32.60
N SER A 445 -5.20 54.33 32.82
CA SER A 445 -4.35 54.11 34.04
C SER A 445 -5.00 53.52 35.31
N GLU A 446 -4.20 52.68 36.00
CA GLU A 446 -4.28 52.26 37.43
C GLU A 446 -5.35 51.20 37.83
N ASP A 447 -4.93 49.94 38.06
CA ASP A 447 -4.75 49.36 39.42
C ASP A 447 -4.33 47.86 39.37
N GLU A 448 -3.21 47.57 40.07
CA GLU A 448 -2.92 46.48 41.06
C GLU A 448 -3.46 45.03 40.85
N GLU A 449 -2.80 43.94 41.32
CA GLU A 449 -1.68 43.77 42.27
C GLU A 449 -0.90 42.44 42.00
N ASP A 450 0.15 42.18 42.78
CA ASP A 450 1.11 41.04 42.69
C ASP A 450 0.52 39.62 42.83
N LEU A 451 1.28 38.59 42.40
CA LEU A 451 1.79 37.52 43.29
C LEU A 451 2.74 36.50 42.61
N ASN A 452 4.04 36.69 42.81
CA ASN A 452 5.07 35.74 43.26
C ASN A 452 5.18 34.27 42.73
N ASN A 453 6.46 33.91 42.51
CA ASN A 453 7.13 32.61 42.78
C ASN A 453 6.87 31.44 41.81
N ASN A 454 7.85 30.60 41.45
CA ASN A 454 9.20 30.39 42.02
C ASN A 454 10.24 29.97 40.95
N GLU A 455 11.51 30.04 41.33
CA GLU A 455 12.69 29.48 40.63
C GLU A 455 12.66 27.94 40.60
N GLU A 456 13.06 27.31 39.48
CA GLU A 456 14.27 26.45 39.38
C GLU A 456 14.72 26.30 37.91
#